data_AF-A0A8J3F7P3-F1
#
_entry.id   AF-A0A8J3F7P3-F1
#
_cell.length_a   1.000
_cell.length_b   1.000
_cell.length_c   1.000
_cell.angle_alpha   90.00
_cell.angle_beta   90.00
_cell.angle_gamma   90.00
#
_symmetry.space_group_name_H-M   'P 1'
#
loop_
_entity.id
_entity.type
_entity.pdbx_description
1 polymer ?
#
loop_
_entity_poly.entity_id
_entity_poly.type
_entity_poly.pdbx_seq_one_letter_code
_entity_poly.pdbx_strand_id
1 'polypeptide(L)'
;MTTYLSPPGPAEPAAPSIGERPTAVAAFVGRAADGPLHRPVPVDGWSGFGRTFGEFAAGSYLAHAVFGYFLNGGTRAYVVRTDDDTAAAGLAALADVDEVTMVVAPDVLAAYEHGLLDAATVEAARAGLIAHCAARGDRMALLDAMPGRSPQQVRDWRRDAGAYDSAYAALYYPWIKVFDPVAGTNRYVPPSGHLAGVWARSDATRGVHRAPTNEVIRGAVAPETPLTRQQQELLAPVGVNCLRAFPGRGIRVWGARTLADDPAWRYVNVRRLFTHLERSIVAGLAPLAGHPADPALCARARLLIEEFLTAQWRRGALVGLTLAEAFTVACAPDPAVPGRLACRVAVAPVRPAEFVPLRLAPGADGPPAYGPPGAARYPLGVLPRAAEAAAVGVADPGPVG
;
A
#
# COMPACT_ATOMS: atom_id res chain seq x y z
N MET A 1 -49.70 28.84 34.25
CA MET A 1 -49.55 28.70 32.79
C MET A 1 -48.34 27.80 32.57
N THR A 2 -48.56 26.52 32.34
CA THR A 2 -47.49 25.52 32.17
C THR A 2 -47.23 25.36 30.69
N THR A 3 -46.09 25.86 30.22
CA THR A 3 -45.70 25.78 28.80
C THR A 3 -45.25 24.37 28.48
N TYR A 4 -46.03 23.64 27.68
CA TYR A 4 -45.60 22.37 27.10
C TYR A 4 -44.55 22.65 26.01
N LEU A 5 -43.31 22.19 26.24
CA LEU A 5 -42.30 22.08 25.19
C LEU A 5 -42.64 20.85 24.35
N SER A 6 -42.91 21.04 23.06
CA SER A 6 -43.08 19.95 22.11
C SER A 6 -41.82 19.07 22.07
N PRO A 7 -41.96 17.74 21.95
CA PRO A 7 -40.81 16.84 21.84
C PRO A 7 -39.98 17.17 20.58
N PRO A 8 -38.64 16.99 20.63
CA PRO A 8 -37.81 17.20 19.46
C PRO A 8 -38.27 16.27 18.33
N GLY A 9 -38.46 16.85 17.14
CA GLY A 9 -38.74 16.08 15.93
C GLY A 9 -37.63 15.07 15.63
N PRO A 10 -37.90 14.07 14.78
CA PRO A 10 -36.86 13.13 14.36
C PRO A 10 -35.67 13.90 13.79
N ALA A 11 -34.46 13.51 14.19
CA ALA A 11 -33.22 14.11 13.70
C ALA A 11 -33.24 14.08 12.16
N GLU A 12 -32.98 15.24 11.54
CA GLU A 12 -32.81 15.35 10.10
C GLU A 12 -31.73 14.34 9.65
N PRO A 13 -31.96 13.55 8.58
CA PRO A 13 -30.94 12.64 8.09
C PRO A 13 -29.70 13.47 7.71
N ALA A 14 -28.53 13.06 8.19
CA ALA A 14 -27.27 13.70 7.86
C ALA A 14 -27.15 13.85 6.33
N ALA A 15 -26.67 15.01 5.88
CA ALA A 15 -26.45 15.26 4.47
C ALA A 15 -25.62 14.11 3.86
N PRO A 16 -25.97 13.62 2.65
CA PRO A 16 -25.23 12.54 2.02
C PRO A 16 -23.75 12.96 1.86
N SER A 17 -22.83 12.11 2.31
CA SER A 17 -21.39 12.34 2.24
C SER A 17 -20.68 11.06 1.79
N ILE A 18 -19.58 11.19 1.05
CA ILE A 18 -18.76 10.04 0.66
C ILE A 18 -17.95 9.56 1.88
N GLY A 19 -18.26 8.34 2.35
CA GLY A 19 -17.51 7.67 3.42
C GLY A 19 -16.22 7.03 2.93
N GLU A 20 -15.19 7.04 3.78
CA GLU A 20 -13.91 6.37 3.49
C GLU A 20 -14.06 4.85 3.51
N ARG A 21 -13.54 4.17 2.48
CA ARG A 21 -13.45 2.71 2.44
C ARG A 21 -12.18 2.22 3.15
N PRO A 22 -12.20 0.98 3.71
CA PRO A 22 -11.02 0.39 4.33
C PRO A 22 -9.80 0.43 3.41
N THR A 23 -8.64 0.76 3.97
CA THR A 23 -7.38 0.88 3.21
C THR A 23 -6.45 -0.32 3.40
N ALA A 24 -6.68 -1.13 4.43
CA ALA A 24 -5.76 -2.18 4.85
C ALA A 24 -6.44 -3.44 5.43
N VAL A 25 -7.17 -4.18 4.60
CA VAL A 25 -7.75 -5.48 4.93
C VAL A 25 -7.02 -6.56 4.12
N ALA A 26 -6.31 -7.44 4.81
CA ALA A 26 -5.52 -8.49 4.17
C ALA A 26 -6.35 -9.75 3.93
N ALA A 27 -6.17 -10.39 2.78
CA ALA A 27 -6.59 -11.75 2.51
C ALA A 27 -5.36 -12.66 2.55
N PHE A 28 -5.46 -13.76 3.29
CA PHE A 28 -4.43 -14.79 3.39
C PHE A 28 -4.92 -16.09 2.79
N VAL A 29 -4.17 -16.62 1.82
CA VAL A 29 -4.48 -17.89 1.17
C VAL A 29 -3.41 -18.92 1.51
N GLY A 30 -3.80 -20.06 2.07
CA GLY A 30 -2.84 -21.12 2.41
C GLY A 30 -3.49 -22.32 3.07
N ARG A 31 -2.66 -23.26 3.51
CA ARG A 31 -3.07 -24.44 4.27
C ARG A 31 -3.32 -24.06 5.72
N ALA A 32 -4.37 -24.62 6.29
CA ALA A 32 -4.71 -24.49 7.72
C ALA A 32 -5.16 -25.85 8.26
N ALA A 33 -5.06 -26.03 9.58
CA ALA A 33 -5.40 -27.30 10.22
C ALA A 33 -6.90 -27.61 10.11
N ASP A 34 -7.74 -26.60 10.33
CA ASP A 34 -9.20 -26.71 10.32
C ASP A 34 -9.82 -25.55 9.52
N GLY A 35 -11.15 -25.51 9.43
CA GLY A 35 -11.93 -24.45 8.81
C GLY A 35 -12.42 -24.79 7.40
N PRO A 36 -13.37 -24.00 6.87
CA PRO A 36 -14.00 -24.28 5.58
C PRO A 36 -12.98 -24.13 4.43
N LEU A 37 -12.97 -25.11 3.54
CA LEU A 37 -12.09 -25.14 2.38
C LEU A 37 -12.63 -24.23 1.26
N HIS A 38 -11.73 -23.47 0.62
CA HIS A 38 -12.00 -22.56 -0.51
C HIS A 38 -13.09 -21.53 -0.25
N ARG A 39 -13.28 -21.14 1.01
CA ARG A 39 -14.24 -20.11 1.40
C ARG A 39 -13.53 -18.99 2.15
N PRO A 40 -13.71 -17.72 1.76
CA PRO A 40 -13.21 -16.60 2.54
C PRO A 40 -13.96 -16.49 3.86
N VAL A 41 -13.23 -16.54 4.97
CA VAL A 41 -13.77 -16.33 6.30
C VAL A 41 -13.14 -15.07 6.91
N PRO A 42 -13.95 -14.07 7.31
CA PRO A 42 -13.43 -12.92 8.02
C PRO A 42 -13.01 -13.31 9.44
N VAL A 43 -11.87 -12.78 9.88
CA VAL A 43 -11.35 -12.90 11.24
C VAL A 43 -10.91 -11.52 11.73
N ASP A 44 -11.37 -11.13 12.91
CA ASP A 44 -11.10 -9.80 13.49
C ASP A 44 -9.95 -9.83 14.52
N GLY A 45 -9.10 -10.85 14.47
CA GLY A 45 -7.96 -11.00 15.38
C GLY A 45 -7.38 -12.41 15.39
N TRP A 46 -6.21 -12.56 16.02
CA TRP A 46 -5.52 -13.84 16.18
C TRP A 46 -6.39 -14.91 16.85
N SER A 47 -7.11 -14.55 17.92
CA SER A 47 -7.99 -15.51 18.60
C SER A 47 -9.14 -15.99 17.72
N GLY A 48 -9.63 -15.16 16.80
CA GLY A 48 -10.65 -15.54 15.80
C GLY A 48 -10.11 -16.51 14.76
N PHE A 49 -8.86 -16.30 14.33
CA PHE A 49 -8.15 -17.27 13.49
C PHE A 49 -8.01 -18.62 14.22
N GLY A 50 -7.46 -18.62 15.43
CA GLY A 50 -7.24 -19.82 16.24
C GLY A 50 -8.49 -20.68 16.41
N ARG A 51 -9.65 -20.05 16.65
CA ARG A 51 -10.93 -20.76 16.80
C ARG A 51 -11.44 -21.42 15.51
N THR A 52 -11.14 -20.85 14.35
CA THR A 52 -11.72 -21.31 13.07
C THR A 52 -10.77 -22.23 12.30
N PHE A 53 -9.48 -21.88 12.28
CA PHE A 53 -8.49 -22.50 11.41
C PHE A 53 -7.43 -23.31 12.17
N GLY A 54 -7.48 -23.27 13.50
CA GLY A 54 -6.47 -23.84 14.38
C GLY A 54 -5.30 -22.89 14.65
N GLU A 55 -4.29 -23.42 15.34
CA GLU A 55 -3.07 -22.71 15.74
C GLU A 55 -1.97 -22.85 14.67
N PHE A 56 -0.73 -22.54 15.04
CA PHE A 56 0.44 -22.80 14.22
C PHE A 56 0.53 -24.27 13.80
N ALA A 57 0.77 -24.52 12.50
CA ALA A 57 0.86 -25.85 11.92
C ALA A 57 2.22 -26.06 11.27
N ALA A 58 2.80 -27.25 11.45
CA ALA A 58 4.00 -27.64 10.73
C ALA A 58 3.76 -27.66 9.22
N GLY A 59 4.74 -27.21 8.44
CA GLY A 59 4.66 -27.22 6.99
C GLY A 59 3.90 -26.04 6.36
N SER A 60 3.37 -25.10 7.17
CA SER A 60 2.63 -23.92 6.70
C SER A 60 3.15 -22.63 7.34
N TYR A 61 3.16 -21.56 6.55
CA TYR A 61 3.41 -20.18 6.97
C TYR A 61 2.12 -19.36 7.10
N LEU A 62 0.94 -19.91 6.79
CA LEU A 62 -0.33 -19.19 6.90
C LEU A 62 -0.54 -18.62 8.30
N ALA A 63 -0.42 -19.45 9.34
CA ALA A 63 -0.59 -19.02 10.73
C ALA A 63 0.45 -17.96 11.13
N HIS A 64 1.71 -18.11 10.71
CA HIS A 64 2.77 -17.13 10.95
C HIS A 64 2.47 -15.78 10.28
N ALA A 65 1.96 -15.79 9.05
CA ALA A 65 1.59 -14.59 8.30
C ALA A 65 0.41 -13.86 8.96
N VAL A 66 -0.64 -14.60 9.36
CA VAL A 66 -1.83 -14.06 10.03
C VAL A 66 -1.49 -13.52 11.42
N PHE A 67 -0.70 -14.24 12.20
CA PHE A 67 -0.20 -13.76 13.49
C PHE A 67 0.61 -12.47 13.33
N GLY A 68 1.55 -12.47 12.38
CA GLY A 68 2.37 -11.31 12.06
C GLY A 68 1.56 -10.09 11.63
N TYR A 69 0.48 -10.29 10.88
CA TYR A 69 -0.47 -9.25 10.46
C TYR A 69 -1.12 -8.57 11.67
N PHE A 70 -1.76 -9.34 12.55
CA PHE A 70 -2.43 -8.81 13.73
C PHE A 70 -1.44 -8.20 14.72
N LEU A 71 -0.28 -8.82 14.92
CA LEU A 71 0.79 -8.28 15.78
C LEU A 71 1.28 -6.91 15.30
N ASN A 72 1.31 -6.72 13.98
CA ASN A 72 1.75 -5.48 13.36
C ASN A 72 0.66 -4.42 13.20
N GLY A 73 -0.56 -4.64 13.69
CA GLY A 73 -1.63 -3.64 13.72
C GLY A 73 -2.72 -3.82 12.66
N GLY A 74 -2.75 -4.98 12.00
CA GLY A 74 -3.95 -5.44 11.31
C GLY A 74 -5.11 -5.62 12.29
N THR A 75 -6.34 -5.35 11.84
CA THR A 75 -7.55 -5.44 12.66
C THR A 75 -8.57 -6.43 12.12
N ARG A 76 -8.59 -6.64 10.80
CA ARG A 76 -9.48 -7.57 10.12
C ARG A 76 -8.79 -8.20 8.93
N ALA A 77 -8.90 -9.51 8.82
CA ALA A 77 -8.37 -10.27 7.69
C ALA A 77 -9.43 -11.22 7.14
N TYR A 78 -9.29 -11.60 5.88
CA TYR A 78 -9.96 -12.75 5.30
C TYR A 78 -8.97 -13.89 5.19
N VAL A 79 -9.38 -15.09 5.58
CA VAL A 79 -8.56 -16.28 5.43
C VAL A 79 -9.27 -17.24 4.51
N VAL A 80 -8.55 -17.72 3.51
CA VAL A 80 -9.02 -18.76 2.61
C VAL A 80 -8.12 -19.96 2.79
N ARG A 81 -8.65 -20.97 3.47
CA ARG A 81 -7.99 -22.27 3.55
C ARG A 81 -8.06 -22.94 2.18
N THR A 82 -6.94 -23.50 1.74
CA THR A 82 -6.85 -24.29 0.52
C THR A 82 -6.10 -25.59 0.77
N ASP A 83 -6.37 -26.60 -0.06
CA ASP A 83 -5.63 -27.86 -0.17
C ASP A 83 -4.69 -27.87 -1.39
N ASP A 84 -4.68 -26.80 -2.20
CA ASP A 84 -3.80 -26.58 -3.34
C ASP A 84 -2.54 -25.80 -2.95
N ASP A 85 -1.38 -26.20 -3.45
CA ASP A 85 -0.09 -25.58 -3.12
C ASP A 85 0.16 -24.26 -3.89
N THR A 86 -0.67 -23.94 -4.89
CA THR A 86 -0.50 -22.78 -5.78
C THR A 86 -1.32 -21.56 -5.39
N ALA A 87 -2.18 -21.70 -4.36
CA ALA A 87 -3.19 -20.72 -3.94
C ALA A 87 -4.29 -20.41 -4.98
N ALA A 88 -4.36 -21.14 -6.09
CA ALA A 88 -5.26 -20.82 -7.20
C ALA A 88 -6.74 -20.89 -6.80
N ALA A 89 -7.14 -21.93 -6.07
CA ALA A 89 -8.52 -22.08 -5.62
C ALA A 89 -8.90 -20.99 -4.60
N GLY A 90 -7.96 -20.62 -3.73
CA GLY A 90 -8.19 -19.55 -2.77
C GLY A 90 -8.29 -18.15 -3.42
N LEU A 91 -7.55 -17.90 -4.49
CA LEU A 91 -7.66 -16.66 -5.26
C LEU A 91 -9.00 -16.55 -6.00
N ALA A 92 -9.50 -17.66 -6.57
CA ALA A 92 -10.83 -17.68 -7.17
C ALA A 92 -11.91 -17.34 -6.14
N ALA A 93 -11.81 -17.89 -4.93
CA ALA A 93 -12.76 -17.63 -3.85
C ALA A 93 -12.76 -16.17 -3.35
N LEU A 94 -11.66 -15.43 -3.52
CA LEU A 94 -11.55 -14.02 -3.11
C LEU A 94 -12.16 -13.02 -4.10
N ALA A 95 -12.56 -13.48 -5.30
CA ALA A 95 -13.06 -12.60 -6.36
C ALA A 95 -14.24 -11.73 -5.92
N ASP A 96 -15.13 -12.28 -5.09
CA ASP A 96 -16.35 -11.62 -4.63
C ASP A 96 -16.21 -10.89 -3.28
N VAL A 97 -15.02 -10.85 -2.70
CA VAL A 97 -14.78 -10.17 -1.43
C VAL A 97 -14.25 -8.76 -1.68
N ASP A 98 -15.16 -7.80 -1.77
CA ASP A 98 -14.80 -6.41 -2.09
C ASP A 98 -13.98 -5.73 -0.99
N GLU A 99 -14.10 -6.13 0.28
CA GLU A 99 -13.41 -5.46 1.40
C GLU A 99 -11.88 -5.60 1.34
N VAL A 100 -11.36 -6.63 0.70
CA VAL A 100 -9.93 -6.95 0.62
C VAL A 100 -9.15 -5.84 -0.10
N THR A 101 -7.98 -5.48 0.42
CA THR A 101 -7.05 -4.50 -0.18
C THR A 101 -5.64 -5.05 -0.38
N MET A 102 -5.30 -6.17 0.27
CA MET A 102 -4.02 -6.85 0.16
C MET A 102 -4.24 -8.35 0.05
N VAL A 103 -3.46 -9.04 -0.77
CA VAL A 103 -3.53 -10.51 -0.90
C VAL A 103 -2.14 -11.10 -0.67
N VAL A 104 -2.08 -12.13 0.18
CA VAL A 104 -0.87 -12.81 0.60
C VAL A 104 -1.08 -14.32 0.48
N ALA A 105 -0.13 -15.02 -0.16
CA ALA A 105 -0.16 -16.48 -0.30
C ALA A 105 1.16 -17.09 0.21
N PRO A 106 1.38 -17.14 1.54
CA PRO A 106 2.69 -17.48 2.10
C PRO A 106 3.05 -18.95 1.89
N ASP A 107 2.05 -19.83 1.73
CA ASP A 107 2.25 -21.28 1.63
C ASP A 107 2.72 -21.74 0.25
N VAL A 108 2.67 -20.88 -0.77
CA VAL A 108 3.36 -21.14 -2.05
C VAL A 108 4.87 -21.33 -1.80
N LEU A 109 5.44 -20.54 -0.89
CA LEU A 109 6.85 -20.67 -0.51
C LEU A 109 7.09 -21.79 0.50
N ALA A 110 6.10 -22.12 1.33
CA ALA A 110 6.17 -23.31 2.17
C ALA A 110 6.22 -24.59 1.32
N ALA A 111 5.38 -24.68 0.28
CA ALA A 111 5.36 -25.83 -0.62
C ALA A 111 6.67 -25.95 -1.42
N TYR A 112 7.26 -24.84 -1.83
CA TYR A 112 8.61 -24.81 -2.43
C TYR A 112 9.69 -25.36 -1.48
N GLU A 113 9.73 -24.90 -0.23
CA GLU A 113 10.75 -25.37 0.74
C GLU A 113 10.63 -26.86 1.07
N HIS A 114 9.43 -27.44 0.98
CA HIS A 114 9.22 -28.88 1.14
C HIS A 114 9.38 -29.69 -0.16
N GLY A 115 9.78 -29.05 -1.27
CA GLY A 115 10.00 -29.72 -2.55
C GLY A 115 8.72 -30.16 -3.26
N LEU A 116 7.55 -29.64 -2.85
CA LEU A 116 6.27 -29.92 -3.50
C LEU A 116 6.09 -29.09 -4.78
N LEU A 117 6.68 -27.89 -4.81
CA LEU A 117 6.71 -27.01 -5.97
C LEU A 117 8.14 -26.77 -6.44
N ASP A 118 8.33 -26.73 -7.75
CA ASP A 118 9.56 -26.21 -8.34
C ASP A 118 9.52 -24.68 -8.50
N ALA A 119 10.64 -24.08 -8.89
CA ALA A 119 10.72 -22.64 -9.04
C ALA A 119 9.76 -22.10 -10.13
N ALA A 120 9.57 -22.84 -11.22
CA ALA A 120 8.68 -22.43 -12.31
C ALA A 120 7.21 -22.37 -11.84
N THR A 121 6.77 -23.32 -11.04
CA THR A 121 5.41 -23.36 -10.48
C THR A 121 5.20 -22.25 -9.46
N VAL A 122 6.22 -21.91 -8.66
CA VAL A 122 6.17 -20.73 -7.78
C VAL A 122 5.99 -19.44 -8.58
N GLU A 123 6.70 -19.28 -9.71
CA GLU A 123 6.51 -18.10 -10.56
C GLU A 123 5.12 -18.06 -11.19
N ALA A 124 4.58 -19.20 -11.62
CA ALA A 124 3.21 -19.28 -12.12
C ALA A 124 2.18 -18.88 -11.04
N ALA A 125 2.36 -19.35 -9.80
CA ALA A 125 1.51 -18.98 -8.67
C ALA A 125 1.60 -17.48 -8.33
N ARG A 126 2.81 -16.89 -8.35
CA ARG A 126 3.01 -15.44 -8.19
C ARG A 126 2.32 -14.66 -9.32
N ALA A 127 2.49 -15.09 -10.56
CA ALA A 127 1.83 -14.46 -11.71
C ALA A 127 0.29 -14.50 -11.56
N GLY A 128 -0.27 -15.62 -11.10
CA GLY A 128 -1.70 -15.75 -10.80
C GLY A 128 -2.17 -14.78 -9.72
N LEU A 129 -1.40 -14.63 -8.64
CA LEU A 129 -1.67 -13.67 -7.56
C LEU A 129 -1.63 -12.22 -8.05
N ILE A 130 -0.63 -11.85 -8.87
CA ILE A 130 -0.52 -10.52 -9.48
C ILE A 130 -1.70 -10.27 -10.42
N ALA A 131 -2.03 -11.25 -11.28
CA ALA A 131 -3.13 -11.15 -12.24
C ALA A 131 -4.48 -10.97 -11.54
N HIS A 132 -4.73 -11.70 -10.45
CA HIS A 132 -5.93 -11.51 -9.62
C HIS A 132 -6.03 -10.06 -9.13
N CYS A 133 -4.97 -9.53 -8.52
CA CYS A 133 -4.95 -8.18 -7.99
C CYS A 133 -5.10 -7.11 -9.09
N ALA A 134 -4.43 -7.29 -10.23
CA ALA A 134 -4.52 -6.37 -11.36
C ALA A 134 -5.90 -6.38 -12.01
N ALA A 135 -6.53 -7.55 -12.19
CA ALA A 135 -7.87 -7.68 -12.75
C ALA A 135 -8.94 -7.05 -11.85
N ARG A 136 -8.76 -7.15 -10.52
CA ARG A 136 -9.66 -6.54 -9.55
C ARG A 136 -9.47 -5.03 -9.41
N GLY A 137 -8.25 -4.52 -9.57
CA GLY A 137 -7.93 -3.09 -9.48
C GLY A 137 -8.08 -2.46 -8.08
N ASP A 138 -8.63 -3.20 -7.12
CA ASP A 138 -9.00 -2.73 -5.79
C ASP A 138 -8.10 -3.26 -4.65
N ARG A 139 -7.10 -4.10 -4.99
CA ARG A 139 -6.22 -4.81 -4.05
C ARG A 139 -4.81 -5.01 -4.62
N MET A 140 -3.83 -5.27 -3.74
CA MET A 140 -2.43 -5.49 -4.12
C MET A 140 -1.87 -6.82 -3.62
N ALA A 141 -1.06 -7.46 -4.45
CA ALA A 141 -0.29 -8.65 -4.09
C ALA A 141 0.95 -8.25 -3.27
N LEU A 142 1.13 -8.87 -2.10
CA LEU A 142 2.37 -8.77 -1.33
C LEU A 142 3.16 -10.06 -1.54
N LEU A 143 4.30 -9.92 -2.21
CA LEU A 143 5.17 -11.01 -2.61
C LEU A 143 6.44 -11.01 -1.76
N ASP A 144 6.98 -12.20 -1.56
CA ASP A 144 8.26 -12.40 -0.90
C ASP A 144 9.26 -12.99 -1.89
N ALA A 145 10.51 -12.53 -1.82
CA ALA A 145 11.59 -13.14 -2.59
C ALA A 145 11.84 -14.59 -2.14
N MET A 146 12.44 -15.40 -3.02
CA MET A 146 12.80 -16.78 -2.69
C MET A 146 13.78 -16.84 -1.50
N PRO A 147 13.65 -17.84 -0.59
CA PRO A 147 14.53 -17.97 0.57
C PRO A 147 15.97 -18.27 0.15
N GLY A 148 16.93 -17.91 1.00
CA GLY A 148 18.35 -18.23 0.83
C GLY A 148 19.05 -17.53 -0.35
N ARG A 149 18.40 -16.60 -1.05
CA ARG A 149 18.99 -15.90 -2.19
C ARG A 149 19.83 -14.71 -1.75
N SER A 150 20.98 -14.53 -2.39
CA SER A 150 21.80 -13.33 -2.21
C SER A 150 21.14 -12.11 -2.87
N PRO A 151 21.50 -10.87 -2.48
CA PRO A 151 20.95 -9.66 -3.09
C PRO A 151 21.18 -9.61 -4.61
N GLN A 152 22.32 -10.13 -5.06
CA GLN A 152 22.67 -10.22 -6.46
C GLN A 152 21.74 -11.19 -7.21
N GLN A 153 21.51 -12.38 -6.65
CA GLN A 153 20.60 -13.37 -7.23
C GLN A 153 19.15 -12.85 -7.28
N VAL A 154 18.69 -12.14 -6.26
CA VAL A 154 17.34 -11.53 -6.25
C VAL A 154 17.22 -10.48 -7.35
N ARG A 155 18.25 -9.64 -7.53
CA ARG A 155 18.27 -8.63 -8.59
C ARG A 155 18.23 -9.26 -9.97
N ASP A 156 19.07 -10.27 -10.22
CA ASP A 156 19.17 -10.91 -11.52
C ASP A 156 17.88 -11.67 -11.83
N TRP A 157 17.33 -12.41 -10.86
CA TRP A 157 15.99 -13.00 -10.98
C TRP A 157 14.93 -11.95 -11.32
N ARG A 158 14.96 -10.77 -10.69
CA ARG A 158 13.95 -9.73 -10.97
C ARG A 158 14.03 -9.17 -12.39
N ARG A 159 15.20 -9.21 -13.02
CA ARG A 159 15.43 -8.73 -14.39
C ARG A 159 15.06 -9.77 -15.45
N ASP A 160 15.09 -11.05 -15.07
CA ASP A 160 14.90 -12.17 -15.97
C ASP A 160 13.56 -12.88 -15.68
N ALA A 161 13.59 -13.99 -14.93
CA ALA A 161 12.42 -14.84 -14.69
C ALA A 161 11.28 -14.15 -13.91
N GLY A 162 11.61 -13.16 -13.09
CA GLY A 162 10.67 -12.39 -12.28
C GLY A 162 10.32 -11.02 -12.87
N ALA A 163 10.46 -10.81 -14.19
CA ALA A 163 10.22 -9.55 -14.91
C ALA A 163 8.73 -9.14 -14.95
N TYR A 164 8.07 -9.11 -13.80
CA TYR A 164 6.71 -8.62 -13.64
C TYR A 164 6.65 -7.11 -13.84
N ASP A 165 5.66 -6.63 -14.59
CA ASP A 165 5.25 -5.23 -14.64
C ASP A 165 3.85 -5.11 -14.04
N SER A 166 3.76 -4.60 -12.81
CA SER A 166 2.46 -4.39 -12.17
C SER A 166 2.50 -3.35 -11.07
N ALA A 167 1.61 -2.37 -11.19
CA ALA A 167 1.30 -1.42 -10.12
C ALA A 167 0.66 -2.10 -8.91
N TYR A 168 0.04 -3.27 -9.09
CA TYR A 168 -0.73 -3.98 -8.06
C TYR A 168 0.08 -5.04 -7.32
N ALA A 169 1.41 -4.97 -7.36
CA ALA A 169 2.28 -5.89 -6.63
C ALA A 169 3.43 -5.17 -5.95
N ALA A 170 3.84 -5.67 -4.78
CA ALA A 170 5.02 -5.23 -4.06
C ALA A 170 5.83 -6.45 -3.60
N LEU A 171 7.14 -6.43 -3.83
CA LEU A 171 8.04 -7.52 -3.47
C LEU A 171 8.92 -7.12 -2.30
N TYR A 172 9.07 -8.03 -1.34
CA TYR A 172 9.85 -7.82 -0.13
C TYR A 172 11.00 -8.83 0.02
N TYR A 173 12.12 -8.33 0.53
CA TYR A 173 13.34 -9.11 0.76
C TYR A 173 14.16 -8.49 1.89
N PRO A 174 14.86 -9.25 2.73
CA PRO A 174 14.89 -10.71 2.80
C PRO A 174 13.79 -11.27 3.70
N TRP A 175 13.80 -12.60 3.90
CA TRP A 175 12.95 -13.24 4.90
C TRP A 175 13.27 -12.73 6.32
N ILE A 176 12.32 -12.88 7.23
CA ILE A 176 12.49 -12.46 8.63
C ILE A 176 12.48 -13.65 9.57
N LYS A 177 13.30 -13.59 10.60
CA LYS A 177 13.36 -14.57 11.67
C LYS A 177 12.33 -14.22 12.74
N VAL A 178 11.48 -15.17 13.10
CA VAL A 178 10.44 -15.04 14.14
C VAL A 178 10.50 -16.25 15.06
N PHE A 179 9.88 -16.15 16.24
CA PHE A 179 9.70 -17.29 17.13
C PHE A 179 8.61 -18.21 16.58
N ASP A 180 8.90 -19.51 16.45
CA ASP A 180 7.96 -20.56 16.04
C ASP A 180 7.51 -21.33 17.29
N PRO A 181 6.24 -21.19 17.73
CA PRO A 181 5.73 -21.87 18.90
C PRO A 181 5.66 -23.40 18.75
N VAL A 182 5.59 -23.93 17.52
CA VAL A 182 5.53 -25.37 17.27
C VAL A 182 6.90 -26.01 17.50
N ALA A 183 7.94 -25.37 16.96
CA ALA A 183 9.32 -25.85 17.09
C ALA A 183 9.99 -25.42 18.41
N GLY A 184 9.40 -24.48 19.16
CA GLY A 184 9.99 -23.87 20.35
C GLY A 184 11.29 -23.09 20.06
N THR A 185 11.58 -22.81 18.80
CA THR A 185 12.81 -22.17 18.34
C THR A 185 12.51 -21.11 17.29
N ASN A 186 13.52 -20.32 16.90
CA ASN A 186 13.33 -19.27 15.90
C ASN A 186 13.46 -19.84 14.48
N ARG A 187 12.51 -19.50 13.59
CA ARG A 187 12.48 -19.91 12.17
C ARG A 187 12.42 -18.68 11.26
N TYR A 188 12.92 -18.82 10.02
CA TYR A 188 12.72 -17.81 8.98
C TYR A 188 11.36 -18.00 8.31
N VAL A 189 10.63 -16.91 8.12
CA VAL A 189 9.31 -16.90 7.47
C VAL A 189 9.24 -15.82 6.39
N PRO A 190 8.37 -15.97 5.38
CA PRO A 190 8.07 -14.91 4.43
C PRO A 190 7.49 -13.67 5.15
N PRO A 191 8.01 -12.45 4.89
CA PRO A 191 7.63 -11.26 5.64
C PRO A 191 6.29 -10.65 5.24
N SER A 192 5.73 -10.98 4.07
CA SER A 192 4.50 -10.40 3.50
C SER A 192 3.35 -10.25 4.49
N GLY A 193 3.07 -11.26 5.32
CA GLY A 193 2.01 -11.15 6.34
C GLY A 193 2.29 -10.12 7.43
N HIS A 194 3.53 -10.04 7.91
CA HIS A 194 3.94 -9.01 8.85
C HIS A 194 3.85 -7.62 8.21
N LEU A 195 4.20 -7.51 6.93
CA LEU A 195 4.19 -6.24 6.21
C LEU A 195 2.79 -5.78 5.85
N ALA A 196 1.85 -6.68 5.58
CA ALA A 196 0.44 -6.34 5.49
C ALA A 196 -0.05 -5.69 6.80
N GLY A 197 0.42 -6.18 7.95
CA GLY A 197 0.13 -5.56 9.25
C GLY A 197 0.81 -4.20 9.42
N VAL A 198 2.05 -4.05 8.96
CA VAL A 198 2.75 -2.75 8.95
C VAL A 198 2.02 -1.74 8.08
N TRP A 199 1.50 -2.14 6.92
CA TRP A 199 0.66 -1.29 6.08
C TRP A 199 -0.59 -0.85 6.84
N ALA A 200 -1.30 -1.78 7.49
CA ALA A 200 -2.49 -1.46 8.29
C ALA A 200 -2.20 -0.44 9.41
N ARG A 201 -1.12 -0.65 10.17
CA ARG A 201 -0.71 0.29 11.21
C ARG A 201 -0.27 1.64 10.67
N SER A 202 0.48 1.66 9.58
CA SER A 202 0.93 2.91 8.94
C SER A 202 -0.28 3.71 8.45
N ASP A 203 -1.26 3.05 7.85
CA ASP A 203 -2.49 3.70 7.39
C ASP A 203 -3.30 4.28 8.55
N ALA A 204 -3.50 3.50 9.62
CA ALA A 204 -4.27 3.94 10.78
C ALA A 204 -3.62 5.14 11.50
N THR A 205 -2.29 5.23 11.48
CA THR A 205 -1.54 6.27 12.22
C THR A 205 -1.12 7.46 11.37
N ARG A 206 -0.89 7.28 10.07
CA ARG A 206 -0.32 8.30 9.18
C ARG A 206 -1.09 8.50 7.88
N GLY A 207 -2.08 7.65 7.60
CA GLY A 207 -2.87 7.66 6.37
C GLY A 207 -2.22 6.89 5.21
N VAL A 208 -3.05 6.35 4.32
CA VAL A 208 -2.64 5.53 3.17
C VAL A 208 -1.71 6.24 2.18
N HIS A 209 -1.75 7.57 2.16
CA HIS A 209 -0.90 8.42 1.31
C HIS A 209 0.57 8.43 1.75
N ARG A 210 0.89 7.94 2.97
CA ARG A 210 2.27 7.83 3.46
C ARG A 210 2.85 6.47 3.14
N ALA A 211 4.09 6.47 2.64
CA ALA A 211 4.84 5.26 2.43
C ALA A 211 5.03 4.49 3.75
N PRO A 212 4.78 3.17 3.81
CA PRO A 212 4.98 2.35 5.00
C PRO A 212 6.48 2.03 5.22
N THR A 213 7.36 3.01 4.99
CA THR A 213 8.80 2.92 5.20
C THR A 213 9.19 3.40 6.58
N ASN A 214 10.41 3.01 6.98
CA ASN A 214 10.98 3.32 8.28
C ASN A 214 10.03 2.92 9.42
N GLU A 215 9.28 1.84 9.25
CA GLU A 215 8.40 1.22 10.25
C GLU A 215 9.08 -0.01 10.83
N VAL A 216 8.93 -0.25 12.14
CA VAL A 216 9.48 -1.46 12.77
C VAL A 216 8.59 -2.68 12.47
N ILE A 217 9.19 -3.84 12.24
CA ILE A 217 8.47 -5.10 12.08
C ILE A 217 8.40 -5.77 13.45
N ARG A 218 7.23 -5.74 14.08
CA ARG A 218 7.01 -6.37 15.40
C ARG A 218 7.07 -7.88 15.26
N GLY A 219 7.72 -8.54 16.22
CA GLY A 219 7.95 -10.00 16.21
C GLY A 219 9.18 -10.44 15.41
N ALA A 220 9.74 -9.59 14.56
CA ALA A 220 10.94 -9.90 13.80
C ALA A 220 12.21 -9.76 14.65
N VAL A 221 13.00 -10.82 14.72
CA VAL A 221 14.26 -10.91 15.47
C VAL A 221 15.45 -10.49 14.60
N ALA A 222 15.50 -10.95 13.35
CA ALA A 222 16.59 -10.69 12.42
C ALA A 222 16.11 -10.82 10.95
N PRO A 223 16.71 -10.11 9.99
CA PRO A 223 16.58 -10.47 8.58
C PRO A 223 17.44 -11.71 8.29
N GLU A 224 17.02 -12.55 7.35
CA GLU A 224 17.79 -13.70 6.88
C GLU A 224 19.15 -13.26 6.31
N THR A 225 19.16 -12.19 5.50
CA THR A 225 20.38 -11.61 4.94
C THR A 225 20.56 -10.17 5.42
N PRO A 226 21.58 -9.85 6.23
CA PRO A 226 21.89 -8.47 6.59
C PRO A 226 22.29 -7.65 5.35
N LEU A 227 21.55 -6.58 5.05
CA LEU A 227 21.80 -5.76 3.85
C LEU A 227 22.63 -4.51 4.13
N THR A 228 23.71 -4.35 3.37
CA THR A 228 24.47 -3.10 3.29
C THR A 228 23.72 -2.03 2.52
N ARG A 229 24.16 -0.78 2.64
CA ARG A 229 23.61 0.34 1.86
C ARG A 229 23.76 0.10 0.35
N GLN A 230 24.91 -0.39 -0.10
CA GLN A 230 25.19 -0.64 -1.51
C GLN A 230 24.27 -1.75 -2.07
N GLN A 231 24.06 -2.83 -1.33
CA GLN A 231 23.13 -3.91 -1.74
C GLN A 231 21.69 -3.42 -1.81
N GLN A 232 21.28 -2.52 -0.92
CA GLN A 232 19.97 -1.89 -0.99
C GLN A 232 19.85 -0.96 -2.21
N GLU A 233 20.85 -0.13 -2.49
CA GLU A 233 20.88 0.76 -3.67
C GLU A 233 20.89 -0.05 -4.98
N LEU A 234 21.39 -1.29 -4.94
CA LEU A 234 21.35 -2.23 -6.04
C LEU A 234 19.94 -2.78 -6.32
N LEU A 235 19.19 -3.10 -5.25
CA LEU A 235 17.87 -3.73 -5.31
C LEU A 235 16.74 -2.73 -5.54
N ALA A 236 16.92 -1.50 -5.07
CA ALA A 236 15.94 -0.42 -5.14
C ALA A 236 15.41 -0.14 -6.57
N PRO A 237 16.26 -0.01 -7.62
CA PRO A 237 15.81 0.27 -8.98
C PRO A 237 14.98 -0.85 -9.62
N VAL A 238 15.12 -2.10 -9.16
CA VAL A 238 14.36 -3.26 -9.69
C VAL A 238 13.10 -3.55 -8.85
N GLY A 239 12.62 -2.58 -8.08
CA GLY A 239 11.35 -2.68 -7.34
C GLY A 239 11.38 -3.57 -6.10
N VAL A 240 12.55 -3.99 -5.63
CA VAL A 240 12.67 -4.85 -4.43
C VAL A 240 12.71 -4.00 -3.16
N ASN A 241 11.74 -4.21 -2.27
CA ASN A 241 11.63 -3.51 -1.00
C ASN A 241 12.45 -4.20 0.08
N CYS A 242 13.54 -3.55 0.50
CA CYS A 242 14.49 -4.11 1.45
C CYS A 242 14.03 -4.01 2.91
N LEU A 243 14.24 -5.06 3.69
CA LEU A 243 14.08 -5.06 5.16
C LEU A 243 15.46 -5.04 5.81
N ARG A 244 15.71 -4.08 6.71
CA ARG A 244 17.05 -3.83 7.25
C ARG A 244 17.05 -3.79 8.77
N ALA A 245 18.06 -4.41 9.38
CA ALA A 245 18.35 -4.26 10.79
C ALA A 245 19.09 -2.93 11.03
N PHE A 246 18.63 -2.17 12.01
CA PHE A 246 19.32 -0.99 12.51
C PHE A 246 19.60 -1.15 14.00
N PRO A 247 20.86 -1.05 14.45
CA PRO A 247 21.20 -1.12 15.87
C PRO A 247 20.33 -0.17 16.71
N GLY A 248 19.72 -0.69 17.77
CA GLY A 248 18.81 0.06 18.67
C GLY A 248 17.45 0.47 18.08
N ARG A 249 17.16 0.18 16.81
CA ARG A 249 15.93 0.59 16.11
C ARG A 249 15.11 -0.56 15.51
N GLY A 250 15.58 -1.79 15.71
CA GLY A 250 14.94 -3.03 15.26
C GLY A 250 15.05 -3.28 13.75
N ILE A 251 14.26 -4.23 13.26
CA ILE A 251 14.14 -4.53 11.84
C ILE A 251 13.10 -3.61 11.23
N ARG A 252 13.46 -2.91 10.15
CA ARG A 252 12.62 -1.87 9.55
C ARG A 252 12.40 -2.08 8.06
N VAL A 253 11.22 -1.68 7.61
CA VAL A 253 10.89 -1.58 6.18
C VAL A 253 11.65 -0.42 5.56
N TRP A 254 12.40 -0.67 4.49
CA TRP A 254 13.30 0.31 3.88
C TRP A 254 13.08 0.50 2.38
N GLY A 255 11.87 0.20 1.91
CA GLY A 255 11.40 0.44 0.54
C GLY A 255 9.87 0.43 0.48
N ALA A 256 9.31 1.14 -0.49
CA ALA A 256 7.86 1.14 -0.76
C ALA A 256 7.57 1.29 -2.26
N ARG A 257 8.33 0.59 -3.10
CA ARG A 257 8.10 0.50 -4.54
C ARG A 257 7.14 -0.63 -4.90
N THR A 258 6.37 -0.41 -5.95
CA THR A 258 5.61 -1.47 -6.63
C THR A 258 6.53 -2.20 -7.60
N LEU A 259 5.96 -3.13 -8.37
CA LEU A 259 6.63 -3.77 -9.50
C LEU A 259 6.34 -3.06 -10.84
N ALA A 260 5.77 -1.86 -10.83
CA ALA A 260 5.47 -1.12 -12.06
C ALA A 260 6.71 -0.51 -12.70
N ASP A 261 6.80 -0.59 -14.02
CA ASP A 261 7.78 0.14 -14.82
C ASP A 261 7.36 1.61 -15.01
N ASP A 262 6.05 1.88 -15.05
CA ASP A 262 5.51 3.24 -15.13
C ASP A 262 5.89 4.08 -13.89
N PRO A 263 6.65 5.18 -14.05
CA PRO A 263 7.01 6.09 -12.96
C PRO A 263 5.81 6.70 -12.21
N ALA A 264 4.62 6.76 -12.82
CA ALA A 264 3.40 7.21 -12.15
C ALA A 264 2.99 6.26 -11.02
N TRP A 265 3.22 4.95 -11.19
CA TRP A 265 2.82 3.90 -10.27
C TRP A 265 3.97 3.27 -9.49
N ARG A 266 5.18 3.85 -9.58
CA ARG A 266 6.40 3.38 -8.90
C ARG A 266 6.22 3.10 -7.41
N TYR A 267 5.34 3.82 -6.70
CA TYR A 267 5.24 3.75 -5.25
C TYR A 267 3.94 3.15 -4.74
N VAL A 268 4.08 2.30 -3.72
CA VAL A 268 2.99 1.62 -3.03
C VAL A 268 1.96 2.62 -2.48
N ASN A 269 2.40 3.67 -1.77
CA ASN A 269 1.47 4.64 -1.19
C ASN A 269 0.67 5.42 -2.26
N VAL A 270 1.27 5.68 -3.42
CA VAL A 270 0.56 6.33 -4.54
C VAL A 270 -0.51 5.40 -5.09
N ARG A 271 -0.16 4.16 -5.44
CA ARG A 271 -1.15 3.19 -5.94
C ARG A 271 -2.26 2.94 -4.92
N ARG A 272 -1.93 2.78 -3.64
CA ARG A 272 -2.91 2.55 -2.57
C ARG A 272 -3.81 3.76 -2.34
N LEU A 273 -3.27 4.98 -2.40
CA LEU A 273 -4.08 6.20 -2.32
C LEU A 273 -5.11 6.25 -3.45
N PHE A 274 -4.69 6.09 -4.71
CA PHE A 274 -5.65 6.11 -5.83
C PHE A 274 -6.72 5.05 -5.68
N THR A 275 -6.33 3.83 -5.28
CA THR A 275 -7.28 2.73 -5.04
C THR A 275 -8.28 3.08 -3.94
N HIS A 276 -7.83 3.70 -2.85
CA HIS A 276 -8.71 4.15 -1.78
C HIS A 276 -9.68 5.26 -2.23
N LEU A 277 -9.18 6.26 -2.99
CA LEU A 277 -10.00 7.35 -3.50
C LEU A 277 -11.07 6.83 -4.46
N GLU A 278 -10.67 6.01 -5.43
CA GLU A 278 -11.57 5.41 -6.42
C GLU A 278 -12.68 4.59 -5.74
N ARG A 279 -12.30 3.66 -4.85
CA ARG A 279 -13.26 2.82 -4.11
C ARG A 279 -14.22 3.65 -3.27
N SER A 280 -13.74 4.69 -2.61
CA SER A 280 -14.58 5.56 -1.77
C SER A 280 -15.55 6.36 -2.63
N ILE A 281 -15.07 6.96 -3.72
CA ILE A 281 -15.91 7.73 -4.64
C ILE A 281 -16.97 6.83 -5.29
N VAL A 282 -16.59 5.67 -5.83
CA VAL A 282 -17.53 4.74 -6.47
C VAL A 282 -18.61 4.29 -5.47
N ALA A 283 -18.23 3.89 -4.25
CA ALA A 283 -19.18 3.49 -3.23
C ALA A 283 -20.08 4.65 -2.78
N GLY A 284 -19.53 5.86 -2.65
CA GLY A 284 -20.28 7.05 -2.24
C GLY A 284 -21.28 7.55 -3.30
N LEU A 285 -21.00 7.29 -4.58
CA LEU A 285 -21.91 7.61 -5.69
C LEU A 285 -22.90 6.49 -6.01
N ALA A 286 -22.72 5.28 -5.48
CA ALA A 286 -23.61 4.14 -5.74
C ALA A 286 -25.11 4.44 -5.47
N PRO A 287 -25.51 5.19 -4.42
CA PRO A 287 -26.92 5.56 -4.21
C PRO A 287 -27.52 6.45 -5.31
N LEU A 288 -26.68 7.06 -6.15
CA LEU A 288 -27.12 7.87 -7.30
C LEU A 288 -27.40 7.02 -8.54
N ALA A 289 -27.01 5.74 -8.54
CA ALA A 289 -27.21 4.86 -9.68
C ALA A 289 -28.70 4.76 -10.06
N GLY A 290 -28.98 4.66 -11.36
CA GLY A 290 -30.34 4.53 -11.90
C GLY A 290 -31.14 5.84 -12.02
N HIS A 291 -30.65 6.95 -11.47
CA HIS A 291 -31.25 8.27 -11.71
C HIS A 291 -30.83 8.81 -13.09
N PRO A 292 -31.69 9.59 -13.78
CA PRO A 292 -31.32 10.20 -15.04
C PRO A 292 -30.13 11.16 -14.84
N ALA A 293 -29.13 11.07 -15.71
CA ALA A 293 -27.99 11.98 -15.72
C ALA A 293 -28.40 13.39 -16.19
N ASP A 294 -29.11 14.13 -15.34
CA ASP A 294 -29.49 15.52 -15.55
C ASP A 294 -28.47 16.49 -14.91
N PRO A 295 -28.56 17.81 -15.17
CA PRO A 295 -27.66 18.79 -14.58
C PRO A 295 -27.65 18.80 -13.04
N ALA A 296 -28.77 18.45 -12.40
CA ALA A 296 -28.88 18.42 -10.94
C ALA A 296 -28.09 17.25 -10.35
N LEU A 297 -28.19 16.04 -10.94
CA LEU A 297 -27.41 14.87 -10.56
C LEU A 297 -25.91 15.11 -10.77
N CYS A 298 -25.53 15.71 -11.91
CA CYS A 298 -24.14 16.04 -12.22
C CYS A 298 -23.55 17.02 -11.18
N ALA A 299 -24.30 18.07 -10.83
CA ALA A 299 -23.90 19.04 -9.81
C ALA A 299 -23.78 18.38 -8.42
N ARG A 300 -24.74 17.51 -8.06
CA ARG A 300 -24.71 16.77 -6.79
C ARG A 300 -23.51 15.83 -6.70
N ALA A 301 -23.24 15.04 -7.73
CA ALA A 301 -22.10 14.14 -7.76
C ALA A 301 -20.78 14.90 -7.66
N ARG A 302 -20.65 16.02 -8.39
CA ARG A 302 -19.47 16.89 -8.31
C ARG A 302 -19.24 17.41 -6.89
N LEU A 303 -20.28 17.94 -6.24
CA LEU A 303 -20.19 18.45 -4.86
C LEU A 303 -19.70 17.37 -3.89
N LEU A 304 -20.28 16.17 -3.94
CA LEU A 304 -19.91 15.05 -3.07
C LEU A 304 -18.43 14.64 -3.24
N ILE A 305 -17.95 14.61 -4.49
CA ILE A 305 -16.53 14.28 -4.78
C ILE A 305 -15.62 15.40 -4.30
N GLU A 306 -15.96 16.67 -4.58
CA GLU A 306 -15.16 17.84 -4.17
C GLU A 306 -15.03 17.94 -2.65
N GLU A 307 -16.11 17.70 -1.91
CA GLU A 307 -16.10 17.66 -0.44
C GLU A 307 -15.18 16.56 0.10
N PHE A 308 -15.27 15.36 -0.47
CA PHE A 308 -14.41 14.24 -0.11
C PHE A 308 -12.93 14.53 -0.39
N LEU A 309 -12.60 14.99 -1.60
CA LEU A 309 -11.21 15.30 -1.98
C LEU A 309 -10.64 16.48 -1.19
N THR A 310 -11.49 17.44 -0.81
CA THR A 310 -11.11 18.52 0.12
C THR A 310 -10.71 17.96 1.48
N ALA A 311 -11.45 16.99 2.01
CA ALA A 311 -11.07 16.31 3.26
C ALA A 311 -9.73 15.58 3.12
N GLN A 312 -9.48 14.91 1.99
CA GLN A 312 -8.20 14.24 1.72
C GLN A 312 -7.03 15.23 1.60
N TRP A 313 -7.24 16.38 0.93
CA TRP A 313 -6.25 17.44 0.84
C TRP A 313 -5.91 18.04 2.21
N ARG A 314 -6.92 18.33 3.05
CA ARG A 314 -6.72 18.82 4.42
C ARG A 314 -5.92 17.85 5.31
N ARG A 315 -6.03 16.53 5.04
CA ARG A 315 -5.24 15.48 5.71
C ARG A 315 -3.82 15.31 5.13
N GLY A 316 -3.46 16.12 4.13
CA GLY A 316 -2.15 16.08 3.47
C GLY A 316 -1.98 14.91 2.51
N ALA A 317 -3.07 14.28 2.03
CA ALA A 317 -2.98 13.21 1.04
C ALA A 317 -2.74 13.73 -0.38
N LEU A 318 -3.20 14.95 -0.67
CA LEU A 318 -3.05 15.64 -1.95
C LEU A 318 -2.14 16.87 -1.79
N VAL A 319 -1.39 17.22 -2.83
CA VAL A 319 -0.45 18.36 -2.85
C VAL A 319 -1.03 19.54 -3.62
N GLY A 320 -0.72 20.77 -3.20
CA GLY A 320 -1.19 22.01 -3.82
C GLY A 320 -1.45 23.06 -2.75
N LEU A 321 -1.15 24.32 -3.03
CA LEU A 321 -1.45 25.46 -2.16
C LEU A 321 -2.94 25.80 -2.19
N THR A 322 -3.61 25.47 -3.30
CA THR A 322 -5.05 25.65 -3.50
C THR A 322 -5.73 24.32 -3.84
N LEU A 323 -7.05 24.24 -3.68
CA LEU A 323 -7.82 23.05 -4.06
C LEU A 323 -7.71 22.75 -5.56
N ALA A 324 -7.66 23.79 -6.40
CA ALA A 324 -7.56 23.65 -7.87
C ALA A 324 -6.19 23.09 -8.32
N GLU A 325 -5.13 23.33 -7.56
CA GLU A 325 -3.83 22.68 -7.77
C GLU A 325 -3.84 21.21 -7.30
N ALA A 326 -4.65 20.90 -6.29
CA ALA A 326 -4.71 19.57 -5.67
C ALA A 326 -5.59 18.58 -6.42
N PHE A 327 -6.73 19.02 -6.94
CA PHE A 327 -7.62 18.17 -7.72
C PHE A 327 -8.55 18.96 -8.64
N THR A 328 -9.09 18.27 -9.64
CA THR A 328 -10.19 18.76 -10.49
C THR A 328 -11.27 17.70 -10.61
N VAL A 329 -12.53 18.14 -10.67
CA VAL A 329 -13.71 17.26 -10.79
C VAL A 329 -14.63 17.82 -11.87
N ALA A 330 -14.94 17.00 -12.87
CA ALA A 330 -15.92 17.31 -13.89
C ALA A 330 -16.91 16.14 -14.01
N CYS A 331 -18.19 16.40 -13.75
CA CYS A 331 -19.26 15.42 -13.91
C CYS A 331 -20.24 15.90 -14.99
N ALA A 332 -20.53 15.05 -15.95
CA ALA A 332 -21.44 15.33 -17.06
C ALA A 332 -22.17 14.04 -17.48
N PRO A 333 -23.27 14.14 -18.24
CA PRO A 333 -23.87 12.98 -18.88
C PRO A 333 -22.84 12.32 -19.81
N ASP A 334 -22.78 10.99 -19.79
CA ASP A 334 -21.91 10.21 -20.65
C ASP A 334 -22.37 10.36 -22.10
N PRO A 335 -21.52 10.89 -23.00
CA PRO A 335 -21.90 11.08 -24.40
C PRO A 335 -22.09 9.74 -25.15
N ALA A 336 -21.50 8.65 -24.67
CA ALA A 336 -21.58 7.34 -25.32
C ALA A 336 -22.77 6.51 -24.84
N VAL A 337 -23.29 6.77 -23.63
CA VAL A 337 -24.36 5.98 -23.02
C VAL A 337 -25.42 6.91 -22.43
N PRO A 338 -26.57 7.11 -23.12
CA PRO A 338 -27.64 7.97 -22.65
C PRO A 338 -28.10 7.61 -21.23
N GLY A 339 -28.26 8.63 -20.39
CA GLY A 339 -28.72 8.46 -19.01
C GLY A 339 -27.65 8.04 -18.00
N ARG A 340 -26.40 7.79 -18.43
CA ARG A 340 -25.28 7.47 -17.53
C ARG A 340 -24.53 8.74 -17.11
N LEU A 341 -24.11 8.79 -15.84
CA LEU A 341 -23.24 9.84 -15.32
C LEU A 341 -21.76 9.47 -15.58
N ALA A 342 -20.99 10.40 -16.14
CA ALA A 342 -19.54 10.29 -16.28
C ALA A 342 -18.84 11.37 -15.45
N CYS A 343 -18.00 10.95 -14.50
CA CYS A 343 -17.17 11.84 -13.69
C CYS A 343 -15.68 11.65 -14.02
N ARG A 344 -15.02 12.73 -14.45
CA ARG A 344 -13.58 12.82 -14.61
C ARG A 344 -12.98 13.48 -13.37
N VAL A 345 -12.07 12.77 -12.72
CA VAL A 345 -11.40 13.22 -11.49
C VAL A 345 -9.90 13.15 -11.71
N ALA A 346 -9.20 14.26 -11.51
CA ALA A 346 -7.74 14.30 -11.49
C ALA A 346 -7.27 14.74 -10.11
N VAL A 347 -6.22 14.12 -9.59
CA VAL A 347 -5.67 14.41 -8.26
C VAL A 347 -4.14 14.49 -8.31
N ALA A 348 -3.56 15.36 -7.49
CA ALA A 348 -2.12 15.49 -7.30
C ALA A 348 -1.71 14.77 -6.00
N PRO A 349 -1.18 13.53 -6.06
CA PRO A 349 -0.83 12.76 -4.88
C PRO A 349 0.47 13.25 -4.23
N VAL A 350 0.62 13.04 -2.92
CA VAL A 350 1.93 13.12 -2.28
C VAL A 350 2.83 11.99 -2.80
N ARG A 351 3.94 12.36 -3.44
CA ARG A 351 5.01 11.41 -3.80
C ARG A 351 6.10 11.43 -2.73
N PRO A 352 6.69 10.28 -2.36
CA PRO A 352 7.88 10.26 -1.51
C PRO A 352 9.01 11.07 -2.16
N ALA A 353 9.73 11.87 -1.38
CA ALA A 353 10.95 12.51 -1.86
C ALA A 353 12.02 11.43 -2.11
N GLU A 354 12.37 11.18 -3.37
CA GLU A 354 13.57 10.42 -3.73
C GLU A 354 14.77 11.38 -3.63
N PHE A 355 15.81 10.98 -2.88
CA PHE A 355 17.03 11.71 -2.53
C PHE A 355 17.20 13.08 -3.21
N VAL A 356 17.01 14.17 -2.45
CA VAL A 356 17.47 15.49 -2.87
C VAL A 356 18.96 15.57 -2.51
N PRO A 357 19.90 15.54 -3.47
CA PRO A 357 21.31 15.62 -3.14
C PRO A 357 21.61 16.99 -2.54
N LEU A 358 22.07 17.00 -1.29
CA LEU A 358 22.59 18.21 -0.68
C LEU A 358 23.96 18.51 -1.30
N ARG A 359 24.02 19.49 -2.20
CA ARG A 359 25.29 20.01 -2.69
C ARG A 359 25.82 21.03 -1.68
N LEU A 360 26.86 20.65 -0.95
CA LEU A 360 27.66 21.57 -0.16
C LEU A 360 28.79 22.07 -1.08
N ALA A 361 28.73 23.34 -1.48
CA ALA A 361 29.86 23.99 -2.12
C ALA A 361 30.70 24.67 -1.03
N PRO A 362 32.05 24.58 -1.06
CA PRO A 362 32.88 25.52 -0.33
C PRO A 362 32.46 26.94 -0.73
N GLY A 363 32.29 27.83 0.25
CA GLY A 363 32.03 29.24 -0.03
C GLY A 363 33.09 29.76 -1.01
N ALA A 364 32.67 30.55 -1.99
CA ALA A 364 33.56 31.18 -2.95
C ALA A 364 34.32 32.32 -2.28
N ASP A 365 35.15 32.00 -1.30
CA ASP A 365 36.18 32.85 -0.74
C ASP A 365 37.34 31.92 -0.38
N GLY A 366 38.54 32.28 -0.82
CA GLY A 366 39.77 31.51 -0.61
C GLY A 366 40.09 31.27 0.88
N PRO A 367 41.29 30.75 1.21
CA PRO A 367 41.66 30.51 2.61
C PRO A 367 41.41 31.78 3.45
N PRO A 368 40.89 31.65 4.68
CA PRO A 368 40.48 32.80 5.47
C PRO A 368 41.67 33.76 5.59
N ALA A 369 41.49 34.98 5.10
CA ALA A 369 42.44 36.04 5.39
C ALA A 369 42.50 36.17 6.91
N TYR A 370 43.70 36.03 7.47
CA TYR A 370 43.96 36.18 8.90
C TYR A 370 43.74 37.65 9.27
N GLY A 371 42.49 38.01 9.56
CA GLY A 371 42.13 39.31 10.14
C GLY A 371 42.53 39.34 11.62
N PRO A 372 42.77 40.53 12.20
CA PRO A 372 43.21 40.68 13.58
C PRO A 372 42.20 40.03 14.56
N PRO A 373 42.66 39.59 15.74
CA PRO A 373 41.89 38.72 16.62
C PRO A 373 40.62 39.43 17.12
N GLY A 374 39.45 38.89 16.80
CA GLY A 374 38.19 39.40 17.35
C GLY A 374 36.86 39.00 16.71
N ALA A 375 36.81 38.37 15.53
CA ALA A 375 35.53 38.02 14.90
C ALA A 375 35.57 36.69 14.14
N ALA A 376 35.37 35.58 14.85
CA ALA A 376 34.99 34.33 14.21
C ALA A 376 33.49 34.39 13.84
N ARG A 377 33.19 34.69 12.57
CA ARG A 377 31.89 34.34 11.95
C ARG A 377 32.16 33.21 10.97
N TYR A 378 31.61 32.02 11.23
CA TYR A 378 31.52 30.95 10.24
C TYR A 378 30.36 31.28 9.28
N PRO A 379 30.59 31.42 7.95
CA PRO A 379 29.50 31.55 7.00
C PRO A 379 29.11 30.17 6.49
N LEU A 380 28.17 29.49 7.16
CA LEU A 380 27.37 28.45 6.52
C LEU A 380 26.10 29.11 5.96
N GLY A 381 26.18 29.61 4.73
CA GLY A 381 25.03 30.09 4.00
C GLY A 381 24.31 28.93 3.31
N VAL A 382 23.10 28.60 3.75
CA VAL A 382 22.18 27.73 3.00
C VAL A 382 21.45 28.62 1.99
N LEU A 383 21.71 28.43 0.69
CA LEU A 383 20.96 29.11 -0.37
C LEU A 383 19.60 28.40 -0.59
N PRO A 384 18.45 29.10 -0.49
CA PRO A 384 17.17 28.54 -0.92
C PRO A 384 17.09 28.55 -2.46
N ARG A 385 16.70 27.43 -3.06
CA ARG A 385 16.49 27.32 -4.50
C ARG A 385 15.13 27.90 -4.86
N ALA A 386 15.13 29.11 -5.41
CA ALA A 386 14.09 29.53 -6.35
C ALA A 386 14.34 28.83 -7.71
N ALA A 387 13.25 28.53 -8.42
CA ALA A 387 13.17 27.87 -9.73
C ALA A 387 13.19 26.33 -9.74
N GLU A 388 11.98 25.74 -9.69
CA GLU A 388 11.57 24.58 -10.49
C GLU A 388 10.03 24.42 -10.39
N ALA A 389 9.31 25.41 -10.93
CA ALA A 389 7.89 25.30 -11.27
C ALA A 389 7.80 25.10 -12.79
N ALA A 390 8.15 23.90 -13.25
CA ALA A 390 7.97 23.48 -14.65
C ALA A 390 8.05 21.95 -14.76
N ALA A 391 7.14 21.25 -14.07
CA ALA A 391 6.87 19.83 -14.31
C ALA A 391 5.47 19.46 -13.79
N VAL A 392 4.48 20.31 -14.05
CA VAL A 392 3.06 19.94 -13.97
C VAL A 392 2.48 20.30 -15.33
N GLY A 393 2.36 19.29 -16.19
CA GLY A 393 1.73 19.43 -17.50
C GLY A 393 0.25 19.75 -17.31
N VAL A 394 -0.08 21.04 -17.30
CA VAL A 394 -1.42 21.53 -17.59
C VAL A 394 -1.40 21.90 -19.07
N ALA A 395 -2.21 21.21 -19.87
CA ALA A 395 -2.42 21.56 -21.26
C ALA A 395 -3.09 22.95 -21.34
N ASP A 396 -2.46 23.84 -22.07
CA ASP A 396 -2.93 25.21 -22.35
C ASP A 396 -4.14 25.18 -23.31
N PRO A 397 -5.30 25.76 -22.95
CA PRO A 397 -6.38 25.96 -23.91
C PRO A 397 -6.05 27.19 -24.77
N GLY A 398 -5.79 26.96 -26.06
CA GLY A 398 -5.42 28.02 -27.01
C GLY A 398 -6.44 29.17 -27.09
N PRO A 399 -6.00 30.37 -27.54
CA PRO A 399 -6.80 31.58 -27.48
C PRO A 399 -7.93 31.58 -28.51
N VAL A 400 -9.09 32.05 -28.07
CA VAL A 400 -10.22 32.46 -28.92
C VAL A 400 -9.87 33.83 -29.51
N GLY A 401 -9.82 33.91 -30.84
CA GLY A 401 -9.64 35.13 -31.63
C GLY A 401 -9.83 34.82 -33.10
#